data_AF-A0A0G0TSG0-F1
#
_entry.id   AF-A0A0G0TSG0-F1
#
_cell.length_a   1.000
_cell.length_b   1.000
_cell.length_c   1.000
_cell.angle_alpha   90.00
_cell.angle_beta   90.00
_cell.angle_gamma   90.00
#
_symmetry.space_group_name_H-M   'P 1'
#
loop_
_entity.id
_entity.type
_entity.pdbx_description
1 polymer ?
#
loop_
_entity_poly.entity_id
_entity_poly.type
_entity_poly.pdbx_seq_one_letter_code
_entity_poly.pdbx_strand_id
1 'polypeptide(L)'
;MKNFQKITFVVLFGIFFGLLEAIVVIYLRQLFGSGVTPIGRQITPDDIALTLGFITFLKSSASSLITQSQWLLSLERWRELSTLVMLATLSFIAGKTIKEKFAYFLLVFGVWDIFYYIFLKIVTGWPAGFFEPDVYFLIPTAWVGPVITPLMVSSIMILLALFLLLKGSKKP
;
A
#
# COMPACT_ATOMS: atom_id res chain seq x y z
N MET A 1 -17.67 -6.53 21.65
CA MET A 1 -17.27 -7.40 20.51
C MET A 1 -16.17 -8.34 20.96
N LYS A 2 -16.28 -9.62 20.62
CA LYS A 2 -15.19 -10.61 20.82
C LYS A 2 -14.00 -10.23 19.95
N ASN A 3 -12.76 -10.52 20.38
CA ASN A 3 -11.55 -10.19 19.62
C ASN A 3 -11.58 -10.74 18.19
N PHE A 4 -12.13 -11.94 18.01
CA PHE A 4 -12.33 -12.54 16.69
C PHE A 4 -13.20 -11.68 15.76
N GLN A 5 -14.30 -11.11 16.26
CA GLN A 5 -15.17 -10.25 15.45
C GLN A 5 -14.43 -9.00 14.97
N LYS A 6 -13.62 -8.37 15.83
CA LYS A 6 -12.82 -7.20 15.46
C LYS A 6 -11.83 -7.53 14.35
N ILE A 7 -11.11 -8.65 14.48
CA ILE A 7 -10.18 -9.12 13.45
C ILE A 7 -10.91 -9.31 12.12
N THR A 8 -12.06 -9.99 12.13
CA THR A 8 -12.86 -10.18 10.91
C THR A 8 -13.28 -8.86 10.27
N PHE A 9 -13.79 -7.89 11.03
CA PHE A 9 -14.17 -6.59 10.48
C PHE A 9 -12.98 -5.79 9.94
N VAL A 10 -11.83 -5.83 10.63
CA VAL A 10 -10.62 -5.16 10.17
C VAL A 10 -10.09 -5.78 8.88
N VAL A 11 -10.11 -7.11 8.77
CA VAL A 11 -9.73 -7.81 7.53
C VAL A 11 -10.69 -7.47 6.40
N LEU A 12 -12.01 -7.53 6.63
CA LEU A 12 -13.01 -7.15 5.63
C LEU A 12 -12.82 -5.71 5.16
N PHE A 13 -12.61 -4.78 6.10
CA PHE A 13 -12.31 -3.39 5.76
C PHE A 13 -11.06 -3.29 4.87
N GLY A 14 -9.96 -3.93 5.26
CA GLY A 14 -8.72 -3.91 4.48
C GLY A 14 -8.92 -4.44 3.05
N ILE A 15 -9.66 -5.53 2.88
CA ILE A 15 -9.98 -6.11 1.57
C ILE A 15 -10.72 -5.09 0.69
N PHE A 16 -11.87 -4.60 1.16
CA PHE A 16 -12.70 -3.69 0.34
C PHE A 16 -12.04 -2.33 0.13
N PHE A 17 -11.23 -1.88 1.08
CA PHE A 17 -10.45 -0.67 0.91
C PHE A 17 -9.32 -0.86 -0.12
N GLY A 18 -8.70 -2.04 -0.18
CA GLY A 18 -7.74 -2.39 -1.23
C GLY A 18 -8.40 -2.43 -2.62
N LEU A 19 -9.66 -2.86 -2.70
CA LEU A 19 -10.45 -2.78 -3.93
C LEU A 19 -10.69 -1.32 -4.36
N LEU A 20 -11.12 -0.46 -3.43
CA LEU A 20 -11.35 0.96 -3.71
C LEU A 20 -10.07 1.63 -4.24
N GLU A 21 -8.94 1.36 -3.58
CA GLU A 21 -7.63 1.84 -3.99
C GLU A 21 -7.29 1.40 -5.41
N ALA A 22 -7.40 0.09 -5.70
CA ALA A 22 -7.12 -0.46 -7.01
C ALA A 22 -7.99 0.19 -8.09
N ILE A 23 -9.28 0.38 -7.82
CA ILE A 23 -10.22 1.04 -8.75
C ILE A 23 -9.76 2.47 -9.05
N VAL A 24 -9.45 3.27 -8.03
CA VAL A 24 -9.01 4.65 -8.20
C VAL A 24 -7.72 4.71 -9.01
N VAL A 25 -6.73 3.88 -8.67
CA VAL A 25 -5.45 3.80 -9.40
C VAL A 25 -5.66 3.42 -10.86
N ILE A 26 -6.55 2.46 -11.16
CA ILE A 26 -6.86 2.05 -12.53
C ILE A 26 -7.49 3.21 -13.31
N TYR A 27 -8.46 3.92 -12.74
CA TYR A 27 -9.08 5.08 -13.39
C TYR A 27 -8.05 6.16 -13.71
N LEU A 28 -7.18 6.47 -12.77
CA LEU A 28 -6.13 7.48 -12.97
C LEU A 28 -5.17 7.05 -14.08
N ARG A 29 -4.72 5.79 -14.08
CA ARG A 29 -3.83 5.26 -15.12
C ARG A 29 -4.47 5.33 -16.52
N GLN A 30 -5.76 5.05 -16.63
CA GLN A 30 -6.48 5.13 -17.90
C GLN A 30 -6.67 6.58 -18.37
N LEU A 31 -7.00 7.50 -17.47
CA LEU A 31 -7.22 8.90 -17.81
C LEU A 31 -5.95 9.63 -18.25
N PHE A 32 -4.77 9.22 -17.76
CA PHE A 32 -3.51 9.95 -17.98
C PHE A 32 -2.51 9.22 -18.88
N GLY A 33 -2.94 8.16 -19.57
CA GLY A 33 -2.17 7.52 -20.63
C GLY A 33 -1.00 6.66 -20.16
N SER A 34 -0.87 6.40 -18.86
CA SER A 34 0.17 5.51 -18.29
C SER A 34 -0.06 4.04 -18.66
N GLY A 35 -1.24 3.69 -19.16
CA GLY A 35 -1.58 2.33 -19.54
C GLY A 35 -1.63 1.38 -18.34
N VAL A 36 -1.27 0.13 -18.56
CA VAL A 36 -1.38 -0.95 -17.56
C VAL A 36 -0.19 -0.96 -16.59
N THR A 37 0.99 -0.51 -17.03
CA THR A 37 2.22 -0.54 -16.24
C THR A 37 2.45 0.75 -15.45
N PRO A 38 2.87 0.68 -14.18
CA PRO A 38 3.13 1.88 -13.35
C PRO A 38 4.23 2.79 -13.89
N ILE A 39 5.15 2.27 -14.71
CA ILE A 39 6.34 2.98 -15.19
C ILE A 39 6.26 3.15 -16.72
N GLY A 40 5.96 4.37 -17.18
CA GLY A 40 5.85 4.71 -18.61
C GLY A 40 7.17 5.10 -19.29
N ARG A 41 8.29 5.25 -18.56
CA ARG A 41 9.61 5.62 -19.10
C ARG A 41 10.74 5.00 -18.28
N GLN A 42 11.87 4.66 -18.93
CA GLN A 42 13.10 4.22 -18.28
C GLN A 42 13.60 5.27 -17.27
N ILE A 43 13.80 4.85 -16.01
CA ILE A 43 14.40 5.66 -14.94
C ILE A 43 15.86 5.92 -15.30
N THR A 44 16.26 7.19 -15.38
CA THR A 44 17.66 7.55 -15.60
C THR A 44 18.41 7.69 -14.27
N PRO A 45 19.75 7.50 -14.23
CA PRO A 45 20.53 7.64 -13.00
C PRO A 45 20.36 9.00 -12.30
N ASP A 46 20.05 10.06 -13.05
CA ASP A 46 19.88 11.41 -12.51
C ASP A 46 18.57 11.59 -11.72
N ASP A 47 17.58 10.74 -11.98
CA ASP A 47 16.27 10.72 -11.30
C ASP A 47 16.33 10.08 -9.92
N ILE A 48 17.42 9.37 -9.62
CA ILE A 48 17.58 8.59 -8.40
C ILE A 48 18.03 9.53 -7.26
N ALA A 49 17.26 9.56 -6.18
CA ALA A 49 17.64 10.19 -4.93
C ALA A 49 18.53 9.25 -4.10
N LEU A 50 18.07 8.02 -3.87
CA LEU A 50 18.76 7.00 -3.10
C LEU A 50 18.41 5.60 -3.63
N THR A 51 19.35 4.67 -3.63
CA THR A 51 19.09 3.25 -3.94
C THR A 51 19.49 2.39 -2.75
N LEU A 52 18.52 1.71 -2.17
CA LEU A 52 18.69 0.72 -1.10
C LEU A 52 18.54 -0.69 -1.68
N GLY A 53 19.45 -1.06 -2.58
CA GLY A 53 19.49 -2.37 -3.24
C GLY A 53 18.26 -2.65 -4.12
N PHE A 54 17.17 -3.09 -3.51
CA PHE A 54 15.91 -3.46 -4.16
C PHE A 54 14.87 -2.33 -4.19
N ILE A 55 15.09 -1.25 -3.43
CA ILE A 55 14.19 -0.08 -3.39
C ILE A 55 14.95 1.15 -3.87
N THR A 56 14.41 1.83 -4.86
CA THR A 56 14.93 3.08 -5.41
C THR A 56 13.99 4.22 -5.04
N PHE A 57 14.53 5.24 -4.38
CA PHE A 57 13.85 6.48 -4.10
C PHE A 57 14.12 7.45 -5.23
N LEU A 58 13.06 7.98 -5.83
CA LEU A 58 13.18 8.98 -6.89
C LEU A 58 13.14 10.41 -6.33
N LYS A 59 13.83 11.33 -7.00
CA LYS A 59 13.73 12.76 -6.70
C LYS A 59 12.33 13.29 -7.01
N SER A 60 11.91 14.32 -6.28
CA SER A 60 10.59 14.97 -6.43
C SER A 60 10.34 15.51 -7.86
N SER A 61 11.39 15.91 -8.58
CA SER A 61 11.31 16.31 -9.99
C SER A 61 10.93 15.16 -10.92
N ALA A 62 11.40 13.95 -10.64
CA ALA A 62 11.14 12.74 -11.40
C ALA A 62 9.75 12.13 -11.10
N SER A 63 9.08 12.51 -10.00
CA SER A 63 7.69 12.10 -9.76
C SER A 63 6.68 12.71 -10.76
N SER A 64 7.07 13.77 -11.49
CA SER A 64 6.32 14.26 -12.66
C SER A 64 6.28 13.26 -13.83
N LEU A 65 7.13 12.23 -13.80
CA LEU A 65 7.17 11.14 -14.78
C LEU A 65 6.05 10.13 -14.55
N ILE A 66 5.42 10.13 -13.36
CA ILE A 66 4.32 9.23 -12.99
C ILE A 66 2.97 9.85 -13.40
N THR A 67 2.87 11.17 -13.43
CA THR A 67 1.67 11.88 -13.87
C THR A 67 2.02 13.18 -14.55
N GLN A 68 1.49 13.38 -15.77
CA GLN A 68 1.82 14.53 -16.63
C GLN A 68 1.44 15.90 -16.03
N SER A 69 0.66 15.94 -14.94
CA SER A 69 0.26 17.17 -14.29
C SER A 69 0.61 17.20 -12.79
N GLN A 70 1.16 18.33 -12.36
CA GLN A 70 1.60 18.56 -10.97
C GLN A 70 0.44 18.59 -9.97
N TRP A 71 -0.75 18.99 -10.42
CA TRP A 71 -1.94 19.05 -9.58
C TRP A 71 -2.41 17.63 -9.22
N LEU A 72 -2.44 16.71 -10.19
CA LEU A 72 -2.80 15.30 -9.95
C LEU A 72 -1.79 14.59 -9.08
N LEU A 73 -0.49 14.81 -9.31
CA LEU A 73 0.55 14.25 -8.45
C LEU A 73 0.35 14.68 -6.98
N SER A 74 -0.10 15.92 -6.77
CA SER A 74 -0.42 16.41 -5.44
C SER A 74 -1.68 15.77 -4.88
N LEU A 75 -2.72 15.55 -5.70
CA LEU A 75 -3.90 14.78 -5.29
C LEU A 75 -3.57 13.34 -4.93
N GLU A 76 -2.70 12.66 -5.68
CA GLU A 76 -2.29 11.30 -5.36
C GLU A 76 -1.55 11.22 -4.02
N ARG A 77 -0.67 12.19 -3.74
CA ARG A 77 -0.05 12.30 -2.41
C ARG A 77 -1.11 12.53 -1.32
N TRP A 78 -2.09 13.39 -1.53
CA TRP A 78 -3.16 13.59 -0.55
C TRP A 78 -4.03 12.36 -0.36
N ARG A 79 -4.29 11.61 -1.42
CA ARG A 79 -5.04 10.35 -1.42
C ARG A 79 -4.30 9.28 -0.62
N GLU A 80 -3.01 9.06 -0.90
CA GLU A 80 -2.15 8.14 -0.15
C GLU A 80 -2.05 8.52 1.34
N LEU A 81 -1.88 9.81 1.65
CA LEU A 81 -1.88 10.29 3.03
C LEU A 81 -3.22 10.00 3.72
N SER A 82 -4.32 10.22 3.01
CA SER A 82 -5.67 9.93 3.53
C SER A 82 -5.85 8.45 3.82
N THR A 83 -5.38 7.57 2.93
CA THR A 83 -5.34 6.11 3.13
C THR A 83 -4.59 5.76 4.43
N LEU A 84 -3.38 6.30 4.63
CA LEU A 84 -2.61 6.05 5.86
C LEU A 84 -3.34 6.52 7.12
N VAL A 85 -3.96 7.70 7.09
CA VAL A 85 -4.76 8.24 8.20
C VAL A 85 -5.99 7.38 8.47
N MET A 86 -6.68 6.89 7.44
CA MET A 86 -7.84 6.00 7.58
C MET A 86 -7.46 4.66 8.23
N LEU A 87 -6.35 4.05 7.79
CA LEU A 87 -5.85 2.82 8.38
C LEU A 87 -5.43 3.01 9.84
N ALA A 88 -4.74 4.12 10.15
CA ALA A 88 -4.33 4.47 11.50
C ALA A 88 -5.53 4.71 12.43
N THR A 89 -6.54 5.44 11.97
CA THR A 89 -7.75 5.74 12.76
C THR A 89 -8.56 4.48 13.05
N LEU A 90 -8.79 3.61 12.06
CA LEU A 90 -9.46 2.32 12.27
C LEU A 90 -8.72 1.48 13.33
N SER A 91 -7.40 1.43 13.25
CA SER A 91 -6.56 0.66 14.17
C SER A 91 -6.61 1.21 15.60
N PHE A 92 -6.65 2.54 15.73
CA PHE A 92 -6.80 3.21 17.03
C PHE A 92 -8.15 2.93 17.68
N ILE A 93 -9.22 2.81 16.88
CA ILE A 93 -10.56 2.45 17.34
C ILE A 93 -10.65 0.96 17.70
N ALA A 94 -10.00 0.08 16.92
CA ALA A 94 -10.06 -1.36 17.13
C ALA A 94 -9.31 -1.83 18.40
N GLY A 95 -8.13 -1.27 18.67
CA GLY A 95 -7.26 -1.69 19.78
C GLY A 95 -7.52 -0.98 21.10
N LYS A 96 -7.45 -1.71 22.23
CA LYS A 96 -7.55 -1.12 23.59
C LYS A 96 -6.21 -0.61 24.09
N THR A 97 -5.15 -1.39 23.89
CA THR A 97 -3.78 -1.04 24.31
C THR A 97 -2.95 -0.54 23.13
N ILE A 98 -1.84 0.17 23.39
CA ILE A 98 -0.94 0.63 22.31
C ILE A 98 -0.42 -0.54 21.45
N LYS A 99 -0.17 -1.70 22.07
CA LYS A 99 0.28 -2.91 21.37
C LYS A 99 -0.82 -3.48 20.48
N GLU A 100 -2.06 -3.51 20.96
CA GLU A 100 -3.20 -3.93 20.14
C GLU A 100 -3.46 -2.96 18.99
N LYS A 101 -3.41 -1.65 19.25
CA LYS A 101 -3.60 -0.62 18.21
C LYS A 101 -2.54 -0.76 17.11
N PHE A 102 -1.28 -0.96 17.49
CA PHE A 102 -0.20 -1.24 16.55
C PHE A 102 -0.42 -2.56 15.81
N ALA A 103 -0.84 -3.63 16.49
CA ALA A 103 -1.12 -4.91 15.83
C ALA A 103 -2.29 -4.83 14.85
N TYR A 104 -3.37 -4.13 15.17
CA TYR A 104 -4.46 -3.89 14.22
C TYR A 104 -4.01 -3.03 13.02
N PHE A 105 -3.10 -2.08 13.23
CA PHE A 105 -2.48 -1.31 12.14
C PHE A 105 -1.70 -2.20 11.20
N LEU A 106 -0.82 -3.05 11.73
CA LEU A 106 -0.07 -4.02 10.93
C LEU A 106 -1.00 -4.96 10.14
N LEU A 107 -2.09 -5.41 10.78
CA LEU A 107 -3.06 -6.29 10.15
C LEU A 107 -3.77 -5.60 8.98
N VAL A 108 -4.37 -4.43 9.21
CA VAL A 108 -5.15 -3.74 8.18
C VAL A 108 -4.26 -3.27 7.04
N PHE A 109 -3.06 -2.77 7.35
CA PHE A 109 -2.10 -2.31 6.36
C PHE A 109 -1.66 -3.45 5.45
N GLY A 110 -1.23 -4.59 6.03
CA GLY A 110 -0.79 -5.72 5.23
C GLY A 110 -1.90 -6.35 4.39
N VAL A 111 -3.13 -6.42 4.94
CA VAL A 111 -4.29 -6.92 4.17
C VAL A 111 -4.65 -5.98 3.03
N TRP A 112 -4.75 -4.68 3.28
CA TRP A 112 -5.02 -3.67 2.26
C TRP A 112 -4.04 -3.74 1.09
N ASP A 113 -2.74 -3.78 1.42
CA ASP A 113 -1.65 -3.79 0.43
C ASP A 113 -1.67 -5.05 -0.45
N ILE A 114 -1.82 -6.24 0.15
CA ILE A 114 -1.91 -7.49 -0.63
C ILE A 114 -3.15 -7.50 -1.53
N PHE A 115 -4.30 -7.10 -1.00
CA PHE A 115 -5.54 -7.13 -1.77
C PHE A 115 -5.58 -6.08 -2.87
N TYR A 116 -4.90 -4.94 -2.70
CA TYR A 116 -4.66 -3.98 -3.79
C TYR A 116 -4.03 -4.67 -5.00
N TYR A 117 -2.94 -5.45 -4.82
CA TYR A 117 -2.31 -6.18 -5.92
C TYR A 117 -3.20 -7.29 -6.50
N ILE A 118 -3.96 -7.98 -5.66
CA ILE A 118 -4.90 -9.02 -6.12
C ILE A 118 -5.96 -8.41 -7.04
N PHE A 119 -6.59 -7.32 -6.64
CA PHE A 119 -7.62 -6.67 -7.46
C PHE A 119 -7.03 -6.06 -8.73
N LEU A 120 -5.85 -5.46 -8.63
CA LEU A 120 -5.15 -4.94 -9.80
C LEU A 120 -4.85 -6.06 -10.82
N LYS A 121 -4.43 -7.24 -10.34
CA LYS A 121 -4.20 -8.43 -11.16
C LYS A 121 -5.48 -8.92 -11.84
N ILE A 122 -6.58 -8.95 -11.10
CA ILE A 122 -7.88 -9.41 -11.61
C ILE A 122 -8.38 -8.47 -12.72
N VAL A 123 -8.29 -7.16 -12.52
CA VAL A 123 -8.88 -6.18 -13.44
C VAL A 123 -7.99 -5.89 -14.64
N THR A 124 -6.67 -5.80 -14.44
CA THR A 124 -5.75 -5.34 -15.49
C THR A 124 -4.81 -6.42 -16.03
N GLY A 125 -4.74 -7.58 -15.37
CA GLY A 125 -3.75 -8.62 -15.67
C GLY A 125 -2.35 -8.32 -15.15
N TRP A 126 -2.10 -7.13 -14.59
CA TRP A 126 -0.84 -6.71 -13.99
C TRP A 126 -0.90 -6.83 -12.46
N PRO A 127 0.15 -7.32 -11.77
CA PRO A 127 1.50 -7.58 -12.26
C PRO A 127 1.66 -8.91 -12.99
N ALA A 128 2.44 -8.94 -14.08
CA ALA A 128 2.70 -10.15 -14.86
C ALA A 128 3.54 -11.18 -14.07
N GLY A 129 4.45 -10.70 -13.24
CA GLY A 129 5.27 -11.51 -12.33
C GLY A 129 5.67 -10.72 -11.08
N PHE A 130 6.33 -11.41 -10.14
CA PHE A 130 6.72 -10.84 -8.84
C PHE A 130 7.87 -9.81 -8.90
N PHE A 131 8.62 -9.81 -10.01
CA PHE A 131 9.76 -8.91 -10.21
C PHE A 131 9.43 -7.70 -11.09
N GLU A 132 8.16 -7.55 -11.48
CA GLU A 132 7.70 -6.35 -12.18
C GLU A 132 7.92 -5.13 -11.29
N PRO A 133 8.43 -4.02 -11.83
CA PRO A 133 8.66 -2.82 -11.06
C PRO A 133 7.34 -2.09 -10.79
N ASP A 134 7.19 -1.61 -9.57
CA ASP A 134 6.01 -0.91 -9.08
C ASP A 134 6.40 0.34 -8.28
N VAL A 135 5.44 1.25 -8.15
CA VAL A 135 5.54 2.43 -7.30
C VAL A 135 4.71 2.19 -6.04
N TYR A 136 5.36 2.05 -4.89
CA TYR A 136 4.69 1.68 -3.64
C TYR A 136 3.97 2.87 -2.99
N PHE A 137 4.64 4.01 -2.93
CA PHE A 137 4.16 5.25 -2.33
C PHE A 137 4.85 6.45 -2.98
N LEU A 138 4.17 7.58 -3.03
CA LEU A 138 4.66 8.88 -3.50
C LEU A 138 5.11 9.81 -2.36
N ILE A 139 4.84 9.45 -1.11
CA ILE A 139 5.19 10.22 0.09
C ILE A 139 6.34 9.57 0.87
N PRO A 140 7.33 10.33 1.38
CA PRO A 140 7.60 11.74 1.09
C PRO A 140 8.19 11.96 -0.31
N THR A 141 8.75 10.90 -0.90
CA THR A 141 9.25 10.80 -2.28
C THR A 141 8.70 9.53 -2.90
N ALA A 142 8.85 9.32 -4.22
CA ALA A 142 8.38 8.10 -4.87
C ALA A 142 9.30 6.90 -4.57
N TRP A 143 8.71 5.80 -4.11
CA TRP A 143 9.41 4.55 -3.79
C TRP A 143 9.13 3.57 -4.92
N VAL A 144 10.18 3.11 -5.59
CA VAL A 144 10.07 2.18 -6.71
C VAL A 144 10.83 0.90 -6.42
N GLY A 145 10.26 -0.25 -6.76
CA GLY A 145 10.95 -1.53 -6.67
C GLY A 145 10.09 -2.70 -7.16
N PRO A 146 10.53 -3.96 -6.99
CA PRO A 146 9.77 -5.11 -7.45
C PRO A 146 8.57 -5.44 -6.55
N VAL A 147 7.44 -5.81 -7.15
CA VAL A 147 6.17 -6.17 -6.46
C VAL A 147 6.35 -7.17 -5.31
N ILE A 148 7.33 -8.06 -5.35
CA ILE A 148 7.59 -8.99 -4.25
C ILE A 148 7.92 -8.28 -2.92
N THR A 149 8.47 -7.07 -2.97
CA THR A 149 8.87 -6.32 -1.78
C THR A 149 7.67 -6.00 -0.88
N PRO A 150 6.62 -5.30 -1.36
CA PRO A 150 5.43 -5.02 -0.56
C PRO A 150 4.72 -6.31 -0.14
N LEU A 151 4.59 -7.30 -1.03
CA LEU A 151 3.95 -8.58 -0.70
C LEU A 151 4.63 -9.31 0.47
N MET A 152 5.96 -9.34 0.49
CA MET A 152 6.72 -9.98 1.57
C MET A 152 6.59 -9.21 2.89
N VAL A 153 6.74 -7.88 2.84
CA VAL A 153 6.61 -7.01 4.02
C VAL A 153 5.20 -7.14 4.60
N SER A 154 4.16 -7.05 3.78
CA SER A 154 2.76 -7.16 4.18
C SER A 154 2.42 -8.54 4.75
N SER A 155 3.00 -9.62 4.21
CA SER A 155 2.85 -10.97 4.76
C SER A 155 3.44 -11.07 6.18
N ILE A 156 4.64 -10.52 6.39
CA ILE A 156 5.29 -10.49 7.72
C ILE A 156 4.46 -9.66 8.71
N MET A 157 3.94 -8.50 8.27
CA MET A 157 3.09 -7.63 9.08
C MET A 157 1.82 -8.36 9.55
N ILE A 158 1.14 -9.09 8.66
CA ILE A 158 -0.04 -9.88 9.00
C ILE A 158 0.30 -10.97 10.02
N LEU A 159 1.37 -11.74 9.80
CA LEU A 159 1.78 -12.80 10.72
C LEU A 159 2.11 -12.26 12.11
N LEU A 160 2.86 -11.15 12.18
CA LEU A 160 3.19 -10.48 13.43
C LEU A 160 1.93 -9.93 14.12
N ALA A 161 1.01 -9.32 13.36
CA ALA A 161 -0.24 -8.80 13.88
C ALA A 161 -1.09 -9.90 14.52
N LEU A 162 -1.29 -11.01 13.82
CA LEU A 162 -2.06 -12.15 14.32
C LEU A 162 -1.40 -12.74 15.58
N PHE A 163 -0.07 -12.89 15.60
CA PHE A 163 0.64 -13.35 16.78
C PHE A 163 0.40 -12.44 18.00
N LEU A 164 0.51 -11.12 17.82
CA LEU A 164 0.31 -10.14 18.89
C LEU A 164 -1.14 -10.13 19.41
N LEU A 165 -2.12 -10.20 18.51
CA LEU A 165 -3.54 -10.18 18.86
C LEU A 165 -4.00 -11.48 19.55
N LEU A 166 -3.51 -12.64 19.08
CA LEU A 166 -3.83 -13.94 19.68
C LEU A 166 -3.17 -14.12 21.05
N LYS A 167 -1.94 -13.63 21.23
CA LYS A 167 -1.24 -13.67 22.53
C LYS A 167 -1.83 -12.68 23.54
N GLY A 168 -2.23 -11.50 23.09
CA GLY A 168 -2.88 -10.48 23.93
C GLY A 168 -4.23 -10.93 24.51
N SER A 169 -4.95 -11.79 23.80
CA SER A 169 -6.25 -12.33 24.24
C SER A 169 -6.16 -13.34 25.40
N LYS A 170 -4.96 -13.76 25.82
CA LYS A 170 -4.74 -14.76 26.88
C LYS A 170 -4.48 -14.18 28.28
N LYS A 171 -4.54 -12.87 28.47
CA LYS A 171 -4.46 -12.31 29.84
C LYS A 171 -5.85 -12.40 30.50
N PRO A 172 -5.97 -13.11 31.65
CA PRO A 172 -7.21 -13.19 32.42
C PRO A 172 -7.61 -11.81 32.97
#